data_AF-A0A3D2MGY3-F1
#
_entry.id   AF-A0A3D2MGY3-F1
#
_cell.length_a   1.000
_cell.length_b   1.000
_cell.length_c   1.000
_cell.angle_alpha   90.00
_cell.angle_beta   90.00
_cell.angle_gamma   90.00
#
_symmetry.space_group_name_H-M   'P 1'
#
loop_
_entity.id
_entity.type
_entity.pdbx_description
1 polymer ?
#
loop_
_entity_poly.entity_id
_entity_poly.type
_entity_poly.pdbx_seq_one_letter_code
_entity_poly.pdbx_strand_id
1 'polypeptide(L)' 'NRLGNWHLNIEQPGEALGYHQEALTLFQQAHDAPGVAQTCDLLGMASLLGGDLVQGEAYYQQAVALFQELDDRQGLASS' A
#
# COMPACT_ATOMS: atom_id res chain seq x y z
N ASN A 1 -0.70 3.34 7.13
CA ASN A 1 -0.78 4.58 7.96
C ASN A 1 -2.24 5.03 8.03
N ARG A 2 -2.81 5.27 9.22
CA ARG A 2 -4.20 5.74 9.37
C ARG A 2 -4.42 7.14 8.77
N LEU A 3 -3.39 7.99 8.78
CA LEU A 3 -3.43 9.30 8.13
C LEU A 3 -3.62 9.16 6.62
N GLY A 4 -2.83 8.29 5.98
CA GLY A 4 -2.97 8.02 4.55
C GLY A 4 -4.38 7.60 4.15
N ASN A 5 -4.99 6.66 4.89
CA ASN A 5 -6.38 6.25 4.65
C ASN A 5 -7.38 7.40 4.86
N TRP A 6 -7.14 8.29 5.83
CA TRP A 6 -7.99 9.46 6.04
C TRP A 6 -7.96 10.40 4.84
N HIS A 7 -6.77 10.66 4.27
CA HIS A 7 -6.61 11.48 3.07
C HIS A 7 -7.30 10.86 1.84
N LEU A 8 -7.32 9.53 1.71
CA LEU A 8 -8.12 8.88 0.67
C LEU A 8 -9.62 9.13 0.83
N ASN A 9 -10.13 9.11 2.07
CA ASN A 9 -11.55 9.37 2.33
C ASN A 9 -11.99 10.82 2.07
N ILE A 10 -11.04 11.76 2.04
CA ILE A 10 -11.31 13.17 1.70
C ILE A 10 -10.79 13.55 0.31
N GLU A 11 -10.62 12.55 -0.57
CA GLU A 11 -10.25 12.71 -1.98
C GLU A 11 -8.90 13.44 -2.20
N GLN A 12 -7.93 13.19 -1.32
CA GLN A 12 -6.57 13.72 -1.40
C GLN A 12 -5.54 12.59 -1.61
N PRO A 13 -5.53 11.95 -2.79
CA PRO A 13 -4.65 10.82 -3.06
C PRO A 13 -3.15 11.17 -2.98
N GLY A 14 -2.76 12.41 -3.32
CA GLY A 14 -1.37 12.86 -3.22
C GLY A 14 -0.83 12.90 -1.79
N GLU A 15 -1.62 13.39 -0.84
CA GLU A 15 -1.25 13.39 0.58
C GLU A 15 -1.23 11.97 1.14
N ALA A 16 -2.20 11.14 0.73
CA ALA A 16 -2.22 9.73 1.10
C ALA A 16 -0.95 8.99 0.65
N LEU A 17 -0.50 9.19 -0.60
CA LEU A 17 0.74 8.61 -1.11
C LEU A 17 1.94 8.98 -0.24
N GLY A 18 2.06 10.24 0.18
CA GLY A 18 3.14 10.69 1.08
C GLY A 18 3.16 9.92 2.39
N TYR A 19 2.01 9.84 3.07
CA TYR A 19 1.89 9.14 4.36
C TYR A 19 2.08 7.63 4.26
N HIS A 20 1.68 7.01 3.15
CA HIS A 20 1.91 5.59 2.91
C HIS A 20 3.37 5.31 2.55
N GLN A 21 4.03 6.19 1.80
CA GLN A 21 5.43 6.03 1.44
C GLN A 21 6.35 6.13 2.68
N GLU A 22 6.06 7.04 3.60
CA GLU A 22 6.76 7.13 4.89
C GLU A 22 6.58 5.86 5.71
N ALA A 23 5.35 5.34 5.80
CA ALA A 23 5.09 4.08 6.49
C ALA A 23 5.82 2.89 5.84
N LEU A 24 5.91 2.84 4.51
CA LEU A 24 6.63 1.79 3.81
C LEU A 24 8.10 1.78 4.24
N THR A 25 8.74 2.96 4.29
CA THR A 25 10.13 3.09 4.74
C THR A 25 10.30 2.61 6.18
N LEU A 26 9.38 2.96 7.08
CA LEU A 26 9.43 2.52 8.48
C LEU A 26 9.28 1.00 8.62
N PHE A 27 8.33 0.38 7.91
CA PHE A 27 8.16 -1.08 7.96
C PHE A 27 9.34 -1.84 7.33
N GLN A 28 9.94 -1.30 6.26
CA GLN A 28 11.17 -1.85 5.69
C GLN A 28 12.34 -1.79 6.67
N GLN A 29 12.52 -0.67 7.36
CA GLN A 29 13.56 -0.52 8.39
C GLN A 29 13.33 -1.43 9.60
N ALA A 30 12.06 -1.70 9.93
CA ALA A 30 11.68 -2.62 11.00
C ALA A 30 11.75 -4.11 10.59
N HIS A 31 12.04 -4.41 9.31
CA HIS A 31 11.96 -5.75 8.73
C HIS A 31 10.56 -6.40 8.91
N ASP A 32 9.50 -5.59 8.90
CA ASP A 32 8.11 -6.02 9.03
C ASP A 32 7.51 -6.31 7.66
N ALA A 33 7.70 -7.53 7.16
CA ALA A 33 7.21 -7.94 5.85
C ALA A 33 5.67 -7.84 5.70
N PRO A 34 4.83 -8.25 6.68
CA PRO A 34 3.40 -7.99 6.64
C PRO A 34 3.04 -6.50 6.53
N GLY A 35 3.72 -5.64 7.31
CA GLY A 35 3.52 -4.20 7.24
C GLY A 35 3.90 -3.60 5.89
N VAL A 36 4.96 -4.11 5.27
CA VAL A 36 5.35 -3.75 3.89
C VAL A 36 4.28 -4.16 2.89
N ALA A 37 3.79 -5.40 2.94
CA ALA A 37 2.77 -5.92 2.02
C ALA A 37 1.49 -5.09 2.07
N GLN A 38 0.96 -4.86 3.27
CA GLN A 38 -0.23 -4.02 3.48
C GLN A 38 -0.01 -2.57 3.03
N THR A 39 1.20 -2.03 3.19
CA THR A 39 1.47 -0.65 2.78
C THR A 39 1.58 -0.52 1.26
N CYS A 40 2.16 -1.52 0.58
CA CYS A 40 2.14 -1.59 -0.89
C CYS A 40 0.70 -1.64 -1.43
N ASP A 41 -0.19 -2.41 -0.82
CA ASP A 41 -1.60 -2.47 -1.20
C ASP A 41 -2.29 -1.09 -1.12
N LEU A 42 -2.06 -0.37 -0.02
CA LEU A 42 -2.60 0.97 0.19
C LEU A 42 -2.02 2.01 -0.79
N LEU A 43 -0.74 1.88 -1.15
CA LEU A 43 -0.12 2.70 -2.19
C LEU A 43 -0.73 2.44 -3.57
N GLY A 44 -1.01 1.16 -3.88
CA GLY A 44 -1.73 0.77 -5.08
C GLY A 44 -3.08 1.49 -5.20
N MET A 45 -3.88 1.42 -4.14
CA MET A 45 -5.17 2.09 -4.06
C MET A 45 -5.04 3.61 -4.21
N ALA A 46 -4.10 4.23 -3.49
CA ALA A 46 -3.89 5.68 -3.55
C ALA A 46 -3.46 6.15 -4.95
N SER A 47 -2.58 5.41 -5.63
CA SER A 47 -2.15 5.69 -7.00
C SER A 47 -3.31 5.56 -8.00
N LEU A 48 -4.14 4.52 -7.88
CA LEU A 48 -5.32 4.37 -8.75
C LEU A 48 -6.30 5.54 -8.57
N LEU A 49 -6.59 5.93 -7.33
CA LEU A 49 -7.47 7.07 -7.02
C LEU A 49 -6.87 8.40 -7.48
N GLY A 50 -5.54 8.50 -7.50
CA GLY A 50 -4.80 9.64 -8.07
C GLY A 50 -4.71 9.65 -9.60
N GLY A 51 -5.18 8.59 -10.28
CA GLY A 51 -5.14 8.46 -11.74
C GLY A 51 -3.85 7.86 -12.30
N ASP A 52 -2.88 7.49 -11.46
CA ASP A 52 -1.67 6.79 -11.90
C ASP A 52 -1.90 5.27 -11.88
N LEU A 53 -2.53 4.79 -12.95
CA LEU A 53 -2.88 3.38 -13.11
C LEU A 53 -1.65 2.47 -13.16
N VAL A 54 -0.58 2.94 -13.79
CA VAL A 54 0.65 2.15 -13.99
C VAL A 54 1.35 1.94 -12.66
N GLN A 55 1.51 3.01 -11.87
CA GLN A 55 2.12 2.90 -10.56
C GLN A 55 1.22 2.12 -9.58
N GLY A 56 -0.09 2.30 -9.67
CA GLY A 56 -1.05 1.54 -8.86
C GLY A 56 -0.94 0.03 -9.07
N GLU A 57 -0.93 -0.41 -10.33
CA GLU A 57 -0.75 -1.83 -10.67
C GLU A 57 0.58 -2.39 -10.14
N ALA A 58 1.68 -1.64 -10.29
CA ALA A 58 2.98 -2.08 -9.80
C ALA A 58 2.99 -2.31 -8.28
N TYR A 59 2.36 -1.42 -7.51
CA TYR A 59 2.25 -1.58 -6.06
C TYR A 59 1.37 -2.76 -5.65
N TYR A 60 0.26 -3.00 -6.35
CA TYR A 60 -0.56 -4.19 -6.10
C TYR A 60 0.18 -5.49 -6.40
N GLN A 61 0.91 -5.55 -7.52
CA GLN A 61 1.73 -6.73 -7.85
C GLN A 61 2.78 -7.01 -6.76
N GLN A 62 3.40 -5.96 -6.22
CA GLN A 62 4.33 -6.09 -5.10
C GLN A 62 3.63 -6.59 -3.83
N ALA A 63 2.45 -6.06 -3.50
CA ALA A 63 1.68 -6.50 -2.34
C ALA A 63 1.28 -7.98 -2.44
N VAL A 64 0.75 -8.40 -3.60
CA VAL A 64 0.37 -9.78 -3.88
C VAL A 64 1.56 -10.73 -3.77
N ALA A 65 2.71 -10.38 -4.34
CA ALA A 65 3.92 -11.19 -4.23
C ALA A 65 4.34 -11.39 -2.76
N LEU A 66 4.32 -10.32 -1.96
CA LEU A 66 4.64 -10.40 -0.54
C LEU A 66 3.61 -11.21 0.26
N PHE A 67 2.32 -11.03 0.01
CA PHE A 67 1.29 -11.83 0.68
C PHE A 67 1.40 -13.32 0.33
N GLN A 68 1.80 -13.67 -0.91
CA GLN A 68 2.10 -15.04 -1.29
C GLN A 68 3.30 -15.60 -0.52
N GLU A 69 4.40 -14.83 -0.42
CA GLU A 69 5.59 -15.24 0.35
C GLU A 69 5.27 -15.45 1.85
N LEU A 70 4.29 -14.73 2.37
CA LEU A 70 3.84 -14.80 3.77
C LEU A 70 2.76 -15.88 4.03
N ASP A 71 2.24 -16.56 2.99
CA ASP A 71 1.00 -17.38 3.04
C ASP A 71 -0.20 -16.63 3.67
N ASP A 72 -0.25 -15.31 3.47
CA ASP A 72 -1.32 -14.45 3.97
C ASP A 72 -2.49 -14.45 2.98
N ARG A 73 -3.38 -15.43 3.17
CA ARG A 73 -4.59 -15.58 2.36
C ARG A 73 -5.61 -14.46 2.56
N GLN A 74 -5.57 -13.76 3.70
CA GLN A 74 -6.48 -12.65 3.94
C GLN A 74 -6.03 -11.44 3.12
N GLY A 75 -4.74 -11.12 3.15
CA GLY A 75 -4.14 -10.08 2.31
C GLY A 75 -4.41 -10.30 0.82
N LEU A 76 -4.22 -11.53 0.33
CA LEU A 76 -4.50 -11.88 -1.07
C LEU A 76 -5.97 -11.72 -1.50
N ALA A 77 -6.92 -11.87 -0.57
CA ALA A 77 -8.34 -11.74 -0.90
C ALA A 77 -8.79 -10.27 -0.95
N SER A 78 -8.05 -9.37 -0.30
CA SER A 78 -8.35 -7.94 -0.24
C SER A 78 -7.58 -7.10 -1.26
N SER A 79 -6.49 -7.62 -1.82
CA SER A 79 -5.64 -6.98 -2.84
C SER A 79 -6.15 -7.10 -4.27
#